data_AF-A0A8T4YWU2-F1
#
_entry.id   AF-A0A8T4YWU2-F1
#
_cell.length_a   1.000
_cell.length_b   1.000
_cell.length_c   1.000
_cell.angle_alpha   90.00
_cell.angle_beta   90.00
_cell.angle_gamma   90.00
#
_symmetry.space_group_name_H-M   'P 1'
#
loop_
_entity.id
_entity.type
_entity.pdbx_description
1 polymer ?
#
loop_
_entity_poly.entity_id
_entity_poly.type
_entity_poly.pdbx_seq_one_letter_code
_entity_poly.pdbx_strand_id
1 'polypeptide(L)'
;MSDEDVDAKEILKRLEDLTRVLKIISDDLAEITKMLRIYVTSRTERLPANIGSIGQPQKPKTIDDIQKVFPQDLLGLLLFEVTDDYIIIKPRQYLGPENFARVASIVRDYLKGEYVSQGKDSHFRVLRRT
;
A
#
# COMPACT_ATOMS: atom_id res chain seq x y z
N MET A 1 -7.69 -41.94 31.81
CA MET A 1 -7.51 -40.68 31.06
C MET A 1 -8.42 -39.68 31.72
N SER A 2 -7.86 -38.53 32.09
CA SER A 2 -8.53 -37.49 32.89
C SER A 2 -9.43 -36.67 31.97
N ASP A 3 -10.55 -36.11 32.46
CA ASP A 3 -11.45 -35.30 31.64
C ASP A 3 -10.72 -34.08 31.00
N GLU A 4 -9.72 -33.52 31.68
CA GLU A 4 -8.84 -32.46 31.15
C GLU A 4 -8.03 -32.91 29.92
N ASP A 5 -7.62 -34.18 29.86
CA ASP A 5 -6.87 -34.72 28.70
C ASP A 5 -7.76 -34.85 27.46
N VAL A 6 -9.08 -34.98 27.65
CA VAL A 6 -10.06 -35.06 26.56
C VAL A 6 -10.34 -33.67 26.00
N ASP A 7 -10.47 -32.67 26.87
CA ASP A 7 -10.76 -31.29 26.48
C ASP A 7 -9.56 -30.63 25.76
N ALA A 8 -8.33 -30.89 26.24
CA ALA A 8 -7.12 -30.42 25.58
C ALA A 8 -6.97 -30.97 24.15
N LYS A 9 -7.36 -32.24 23.91
CA LYS A 9 -7.33 -32.85 22.58
C LYS A 9 -8.34 -32.24 21.62
N GLU A 10 -9.53 -31.91 22.12
CA GLU A 10 -10.56 -31.25 21.31
C GLU A 10 -10.14 -29.82 20.94
N ILE A 11 -9.52 -29.09 21.86
CA ILE A 11 -8.95 -27.76 21.58
C ILE A 11 -7.83 -27.85 20.53
N LEU A 12 -6.92 -28.82 20.67
CA LEU A 12 -5.86 -29.08 19.69
C LEU A 12 -6.43 -29.33 18.28
N LYS A 13 -7.44 -30.19 18.19
CA LYS A 13 -8.12 -30.48 16.92
C LYS A 13 -8.73 -29.22 16.30
N ARG A 14 -9.39 -28.39 17.10
CA ARG A 14 -9.96 -27.12 16.63
C ARG A 14 -8.90 -26.14 16.14
N LEU A 15 -7.74 -26.09 16.79
CA LEU A 15 -6.62 -25.24 16.37
C LEU A 15 -6.04 -25.72 15.04
N GLU A 16 -5.91 -27.02 14.83
CA GLU A 16 -5.48 -27.61 13.56
C GLU A 16 -6.47 -27.28 12.43
N ASP A 17 -7.78 -27.43 12.69
CA ASP A 17 -8.83 -27.09 11.74
C ASP A 17 -8.81 -25.61 11.37
N LEU A 18 -8.68 -24.71 12.35
CA LEU A 18 -8.56 -23.27 12.12
C LEU A 18 -7.32 -22.92 11.29
N THR A 19 -6.18 -23.56 11.60
CA THR A 19 -4.93 -23.36 10.86
C THR A 19 -5.10 -23.76 9.39
N ARG A 20 -5.82 -24.86 9.14
CA ARG A 20 -6.13 -25.32 7.78
C ARG A 20 -7.02 -24.34 7.02
N VAL A 21 -8.07 -23.82 7.66
CA VAL A 21 -8.97 -22.84 7.03
C VAL A 21 -8.22 -21.54 6.72
N LEU A 22 -7.40 -21.04 7.64
CA LEU A 22 -6.59 -19.85 7.41
C LEU A 22 -5.62 -20.02 6.24
N LYS A 23 -5.04 -21.21 6.10
CA LYS A 23 -4.16 -21.52 4.96
C LYS A 23 -4.90 -21.45 3.63
N ILE A 24 -6.11 -22.03 3.54
CA ILE A 24 -6.94 -21.98 2.33
C ILE A 24 -7.24 -20.53 1.95
N ILE A 25 -7.67 -19.71 2.93
CA ILE A 25 -7.96 -18.30 2.69
C ILE A 25 -6.70 -17.54 2.23
N SER A 26 -5.55 -17.83 2.83
CA SER A 26 -4.26 -17.22 2.43
C SER A 26 -3.92 -17.55 0.98
N ASP A 27 -4.11 -18.80 0.57
CA ASP A 27 -3.82 -19.26 -0.79
C ASP A 27 -4.80 -18.59 -1.80
N ASP A 28 -6.08 -18.53 -1.47
CA ASP A 28 -7.11 -17.86 -2.30
C ASP A 28 -6.80 -16.36 -2.49
N LEU A 29 -6.40 -15.67 -1.42
CA LEU A 29 -6.02 -14.25 -1.48
C LEU A 29 -4.76 -14.04 -2.33
N ALA A 30 -3.79 -14.97 -2.29
CA ALA A 30 -2.61 -14.92 -3.15
C ALA A 30 -2.99 -15.09 -4.63
N GLU A 31 -3.93 -15.98 -4.94
CA GLU A 31 -4.45 -16.17 -6.29
C GLU A 31 -5.19 -14.92 -6.80
N ILE A 32 -6.07 -14.33 -6.00
CA ILE A 32 -6.76 -13.07 -6.35
C ILE A 32 -5.75 -11.95 -6.61
N THR A 33 -4.71 -11.85 -5.79
CA THR A 33 -3.64 -10.87 -5.96
C THR A 33 -2.91 -11.05 -7.29
N LYS A 34 -2.60 -12.29 -7.67
CA LYS A 34 -2.00 -12.62 -8.97
C LYS A 34 -2.92 -12.23 -10.13
N MET A 35 -4.21 -12.56 -10.03
CA MET A 35 -5.21 -12.21 -11.05
C MET A 35 -5.35 -10.68 -11.21
N LEU A 36 -5.40 -9.95 -10.11
CA LEU A 36 -5.46 -8.49 -10.13
C LEU A 36 -4.19 -7.89 -10.75
N ARG A 37 -3.01 -8.44 -10.43
CA ARG A 37 -1.75 -8.01 -11.05
C ARG A 37 -1.77 -8.21 -12.56
N ILE A 38 -2.25 -9.35 -13.03
CA ILE A 38 -2.41 -9.62 -14.47
C ILE A 38 -3.37 -8.61 -15.10
N TYR A 39 -4.53 -8.37 -14.46
CA TYR A 39 -5.52 -7.40 -14.93
C TYR A 39 -4.95 -5.99 -15.05
N VAL A 40 -4.23 -5.52 -14.02
CA VAL A 40 -3.58 -4.21 -14.02
C VAL A 40 -2.50 -4.12 -15.10
N THR A 41 -1.62 -5.13 -15.20
CA THR A 41 -0.55 -5.17 -16.21
C THR A 41 -1.11 -5.17 -17.64
N SER A 42 -2.21 -5.89 -17.88
CA SER A 42 -2.87 -5.92 -19.20
C SER A 42 -3.52 -4.59 -19.60
N ARG A 43 -3.85 -3.70 -18.64
CA ARG A 43 -4.27 -2.32 -18.94
C ARG A 43 -3.08 -1.40 -19.28
N THR A 44 -1.88 -1.68 -18.76
CA THR A 44 -0.68 -0.87 -19.04
C THR A 44 -0.02 -1.14 -20.38
N GLU A 45 -0.34 -2.24 -21.07
CA GLU A 45 0.20 -2.56 -22.41
C GLU A 45 -0.57 -1.92 -23.58
N ARG A 46 -1.53 -1.01 -23.31
CA ARG A 46 -2.24 -0.24 -24.35
C ARG A 46 -1.79 1.22 -24.47
N LEU A 47 -0.51 1.50 -24.26
CA LEU A 47 0.08 2.79 -24.62
C LEU A 47 1.19 2.56 -25.65
N PRO A 48 1.08 3.10 -26.87
CA PRO A 48 2.22 3.13 -27.76
C PRO A 48 3.33 3.94 -27.09
N ALA A 49 4.56 3.43 -27.20
CA ALA A 49 5.76 4.14 -26.85
C ALA A 49 5.78 5.48 -27.61
N ASN A 50 5.38 6.58 -26.95
CA ASN A 50 5.53 7.90 -27.53
C ASN A 50 6.92 8.42 -27.21
N ILE A 51 7.71 8.40 -28.27
CA ILE A 51 8.98 9.06 -28.52
C ILE A 51 8.94 10.49 -27.96
N GLY A 52 10.09 10.93 -27.42
CA GLY A 52 10.23 12.18 -26.68
C GLY A 52 9.57 13.40 -27.32
N SER A 53 8.98 14.23 -26.47
CA SER A 53 8.65 15.61 -26.82
C SER A 53 8.88 16.50 -25.61
N ILE A 54 9.87 17.37 -25.77
CA ILE A 54 10.10 18.59 -25.00
C ILE A 54 8.82 19.44 -25.11
N GLY A 55 8.24 19.81 -23.96
CA GLY A 55 7.17 20.82 -23.88
C GLY A 55 5.73 20.31 -24.08
N GLN A 56 5.14 19.70 -23.05
CA GLN A 56 3.68 19.61 -22.89
C GLN A 56 3.28 19.87 -21.43
N PRO A 57 2.11 20.49 -21.18
CA PRO A 57 1.66 20.88 -19.84
C PRO A 57 1.54 19.62 -18.99
N GLN A 58 2.27 19.62 -17.87
CA GLN A 58 2.43 18.45 -17.02
C GLN A 58 1.05 17.99 -16.54
N LYS A 59 0.67 16.77 -16.95
CA LYS A 59 -0.55 16.14 -16.44
C LYS A 59 -0.44 16.11 -14.91
N PRO A 60 -1.48 16.52 -14.17
CA PRO A 60 -1.41 16.56 -12.72
C PRO A 60 -1.09 15.16 -12.21
N LYS A 61 -0.08 15.03 -11.34
CA LYS A 61 0.25 13.75 -10.70
C LYS A 61 -1.04 13.14 -10.14
N THR A 62 -1.32 11.88 -10.50
CA THR A 62 -2.47 11.14 -9.97
C THR A 62 -2.05 10.28 -8.77
N ILE A 63 -3.03 9.83 -7.97
CA ILE A 63 -2.77 8.93 -6.83
C ILE A 63 -2.04 7.67 -7.31
N ASP A 64 -2.44 7.12 -8.45
CA ASP A 64 -1.82 5.92 -9.03
C ASP A 64 -0.33 6.11 -9.33
N ASP A 65 0.08 7.30 -9.79
CA ASP A 65 1.49 7.61 -10.06
C ASP A 65 2.30 7.67 -8.76
N ILE A 66 1.68 8.17 -7.68
CA ILE A 66 2.30 8.21 -6.36
C ILE A 66 2.36 6.81 -5.74
N GLN A 67 1.32 6.00 -5.86
CA GLN A 67 1.31 4.66 -5.25
C GLN A 67 2.36 3.72 -5.87
N LYS A 68 2.67 3.88 -7.17
CA LYS A 68 3.70 3.08 -7.86
C LYS A 68 5.11 3.22 -7.29
N VAL A 69 5.44 4.35 -6.65
CA VAL A 69 6.76 4.56 -6.04
C VAL A 69 6.86 4.02 -4.61
N PHE A 70 5.72 3.67 -3.99
CA PHE A 70 5.72 3.08 -2.66
C PHE A 70 5.77 1.55 -2.73
N PRO A 71 6.60 0.90 -1.90
CA PRO A 71 6.54 -0.54 -1.74
C PRO A 71 5.21 -0.96 -1.05
N GLN A 72 4.73 -2.17 -1.37
CA GLN A 72 3.40 -2.62 -0.97
C GLN A 72 3.18 -2.69 0.54
N ASP A 73 4.23 -2.97 1.32
CA ASP A 73 4.18 -2.99 2.79
C ASP A 73 3.84 -1.61 3.38
N LEU A 74 4.30 -0.53 2.74
CA LEU A 74 4.02 0.85 3.17
C LEU A 74 2.66 1.36 2.69
N LEU A 75 2.17 0.89 1.54
CA LEU A 75 0.87 1.33 0.99
C LEU A 75 -0.30 1.03 1.95
N GLY A 76 -0.27 -0.12 2.62
CA GLY A 76 -1.30 -0.49 3.60
C GLY A 76 -1.33 0.40 4.85
N LEU A 77 -0.22 1.09 5.14
CA LEU A 77 -0.08 1.98 6.30
C LEU A 77 -0.48 3.43 5.98
N LEU A 78 -0.72 3.75 4.71
CA LEU A 78 -0.94 5.11 4.22
C LEU A 78 -2.34 5.28 3.62
N LEU A 79 -2.86 6.49 3.73
CA LEU A 79 -4.05 6.97 3.05
C LEU A 79 -3.64 8.09 2.10
N PHE A 80 -4.15 8.06 0.87
CA PHE A 80 -3.84 9.04 -0.16
C PHE A 80 -5.11 9.83 -0.49
N GLU A 81 -5.05 11.14 -0.35
CA GLU A 81 -6.15 12.06 -0.64
C GLU A 81 -5.70 13.06 -1.71
N VAL A 82 -6.54 13.30 -2.71
CA VAL A 82 -6.30 14.34 -3.73
C VAL A 82 -7.02 15.60 -3.31
N THR A 83 -6.27 16.70 -3.29
CA THR A 83 -6.77 18.07 -3.19
C THR A 83 -6.49 18.79 -4.51
N ASP A 84 -6.94 20.03 -4.66
CA ASP A 84 -6.74 20.85 -5.86
C ASP A 84 -5.25 20.97 -6.22
N ASP A 85 -4.40 21.34 -5.26
CA ASP A 85 -2.97 21.60 -5.50
C ASP A 85 -2.03 20.48 -5.05
N TYR A 86 -2.48 19.65 -4.11
CA TYR A 86 -1.64 18.66 -3.42
C TYR A 86 -2.25 17.27 -3.44
N ILE A 87 -1.39 16.25 -3.37
CA ILE A 87 -1.74 14.93 -2.89
C ILE A 87 -1.25 14.82 -1.46
N ILE A 88 -2.19 14.58 -0.55
CA ILE A 88 -1.95 14.41 0.86
C ILE A 88 -1.78 12.92 1.16
N ILE A 89 -0.73 12.56 1.88
CA ILE A 89 -0.41 11.19 2.29
C ILE A 89 -0.45 11.15 3.82
N LYS A 90 -1.49 10.54 4.37
CA LYS A 90 -1.73 10.45 5.82
C LYS A 90 -1.35 9.06 6.35
N PRO A 91 -0.61 8.97 7.46
CA PRO A 91 -0.46 7.72 8.18
C PRO A 91 -1.80 7.24 8.75
N ARG A 92 -2.14 5.97 8.57
CA ARG A 92 -3.33 5.34 9.19
C ARG A 92 -3.12 5.02 10.67
N GLN A 93 -1.86 4.84 11.05
CA GLN A 93 -1.40 4.52 12.39
C GLN A 93 -0.01 5.11 12.61
N TYR A 94 0.50 5.01 13.84
CA TYR A 94 1.89 5.36 14.13
C TYR A 94 2.84 4.46 13.31
N LEU A 95 3.66 5.08 12.46
CA LEU A 95 4.57 4.36 11.55
C LEU A 95 5.82 3.82 12.26
N GLY A 96 6.20 4.40 13.40
CA GLY A 96 7.51 4.17 14.01
C GLY A 96 8.65 4.87 13.25
N PRO A 97 9.84 4.97 13.86
CA PRO A 97 10.97 5.71 13.29
C PRO A 97 11.46 5.12 11.95
N GLU A 98 11.41 3.80 11.80
CA GLU A 98 11.89 3.11 10.60
C GLU A 98 10.98 3.32 9.39
N ASN A 99 9.68 2.98 9.50
CA ASN A 99 8.75 3.17 8.39
C ASN A 99 8.56 4.67 8.08
N PHE A 100 8.59 5.54 9.10
CA PHE A 100 8.57 6.98 8.88
C PHE A 100 9.76 7.44 8.04
N ALA A 101 10.97 7.02 8.37
CA ALA A 101 12.17 7.36 7.60
C ALA A 101 12.06 6.87 6.15
N ARG A 102 11.60 5.62 5.94
CA ARG A 102 11.39 5.07 4.59
C ARG A 102 10.37 5.87 3.78
N VAL A 103 9.20 6.16 4.35
CA VAL A 103 8.17 6.99 3.69
C VAL A 103 8.72 8.39 3.39
N ALA A 104 9.42 9.00 4.34
CA ALA A 104 9.98 10.33 4.18
C ALA A 104 11.02 10.40 3.06
N SER A 105 11.90 9.40 2.94
CA SER A 105 12.85 9.30 1.83
C SER A 105 12.14 9.18 0.49
N ILE A 106 11.11 8.32 0.38
CA ILE A 106 10.34 8.19 -0.87
C ILE A 106 9.70 9.52 -1.28
N VAL A 107 9.04 10.18 -0.32
CA VAL A 107 8.36 11.46 -0.57
C VAL A 107 9.34 12.55 -0.98
N ARG A 108 10.46 12.71 -0.28
CA ARG A 108 11.43 13.79 -0.55
C ARG A 108 12.25 13.52 -1.81
N ASP A 109 12.75 12.30 -1.97
CA ASP A 109 13.75 12.00 -2.99
C ASP A 109 13.10 11.77 -4.36
N TYR A 110 12.00 11.00 -4.40
CA TYR A 110 11.32 10.60 -5.63
C TYR A 110 10.15 11.53 -5.97
N LEU A 111 9.33 11.89 -4.99
CA LEU A 111 8.10 12.66 -5.25
C LEU A 111 8.30 14.17 -5.14
N LYS A 112 9.43 14.63 -4.60
CA LYS A 112 9.73 16.03 -4.29
C LYS A 112 8.66 16.67 -3.40
N GLY A 113 8.08 15.87 -2.50
CA GLY A 113 7.14 16.33 -1.50
C GLY A 113 7.81 16.73 -0.19
N GLU A 114 7.00 17.16 0.75
CA GLU A 114 7.44 17.59 2.08
C GLU A 114 6.56 17.01 3.18
N TYR A 115 7.12 17.00 4.39
CA TYR A 115 6.40 16.58 5.59
C TYR A 115 5.87 17.82 6.34
N VAL A 116 4.61 17.75 6.74
CA VAL A 116 3.90 18.79 7.48
C VAL A 116 3.59 18.24 8.88
N SER A 117 4.23 18.83 9.90
CA SER A 117 4.04 18.45 11.31
C SER A 117 2.90 19.24 11.92
N GLN A 118 1.75 18.59 12.16
CA GLN A 118 0.55 19.20 12.75
C GLN A 118 -0.02 18.35 13.89
N GLY A 119 0.85 17.65 14.62
CA GLY A 119 0.43 16.74 15.70
C GLY A 119 -0.40 15.60 15.14
N LYS A 120 -1.70 15.57 15.47
CA LYS A 120 -2.66 14.55 15.00
C LYS A 120 -2.92 14.63 13.49
N ASP A 121 -2.77 15.81 12.91
CA ASP A 121 -2.99 16.04 11.48
C ASP A 121 -1.68 16.02 10.67
N SER A 122 -0.63 15.40 11.22
CA SER A 122 0.65 15.31 10.52
C SER A 122 0.54 14.45 9.27
N HIS A 123 1.04 14.97 8.15
CA HIS A 123 0.90 14.35 6.85
C HIS A 123 2.09 14.69 5.95
N PHE A 124 2.27 13.91 4.90
CA PHE A 124 3.12 14.32 3.78
C PHE A 124 2.26 14.95 2.70
N ARG A 125 2.82 15.91 1.96
CA ARG A 125 2.15 16.51 0.81
C ARG A 125 3.08 16.52 -0.40
N VAL A 126 2.49 16.28 -1.57
CA VAL A 126 3.18 16.27 -2.86
C VAL A 126 2.44 17.22 -3.79
N LEU A 127 3.17 18.16 -4.41
CA LEU A 127 2.60 19.07 -5.40
C LEU A 127 2.13 18.29 -6.63
N ARG A 128 0.88 18.55 -7.05
CA ARG A 128 0.29 17.92 -8.24
C ARG A 128 0.81 18.52 -9.54
N ARG A 129 1.14 19.80 -9.52
CA ARG A 129 1.66 20.56 -10.67
C ARG A 129 3.16 20.79 -10.48
N THR A 130 3.94 20.39 -11.47
CA THR A 130 5.33 20.81 -11.66
C THR A 130 5.45 21.32 -13.08
#